data_AF-A0A6L3IIA1-F1
#
_entry.id   AF-A0A6L3IIA1-F1
#
_cell.length_a   1.000
_cell.length_b   1.000
_cell.length_c   1.000
_cell.angle_alpha   90.00
_cell.angle_beta   90.00
_cell.angle_gamma   90.00
#
_symmetry.space_group_name_H-M   'P 1'
#
loop_
_entity.id
_entity.type
_entity.pdbx_description
1 polymer ?
#
loop_
_entity_poly.entity_id
_entity_poly.type
_entity_poly.pdbx_seq_one_letter_code
_entity_poly.pdbx_strand_id
1 'polypeptide(L)' 'RTYTDEGDVVLDNCIGSGTTAVAAIRTGRHYIGFEIEQVYCEIAERRIQEELECRNKAQEEKEIREEKQNQ' A
#
# COMPACT_ATOMS: atom_id res chain seq x y z
N ARG A 1 -9.50 -0.06 12.92
CA ARG A 1 -8.19 0.64 12.99
C ARG A 1 -8.01 1.00 14.46
N THR A 2 -7.14 0.30 15.19
CA THR A 2 -7.08 0.34 16.68
C THR A 2 -5.74 0.78 17.25
N TYR A 3 -4.68 0.82 16.43
CA TYR A 3 -3.29 1.04 16.90
C TYR A 3 -2.48 2.05 16.08
N THR A 4 -2.94 2.39 14.87
CA THR A 4 -2.28 3.35 13.97
C THR A 4 -3.31 4.14 13.19
N ASP A 5 -2.95 5.39 12.89
CA ASP A 5 -3.72 6.32 12.08
C ASP A 5 -3.32 6.24 10.60
N GLU A 6 -3.99 7.01 9.76
CA GLU A 6 -3.59 7.17 8.36
C GLU A 6 -2.31 8.01 8.28
N GLY A 7 -1.40 7.66 7.38
CA GLY A 7 -0.06 8.28 7.30
C GLY A 7 0.99 7.70 8.27
N ASP A 8 0.60 6.87 9.23
CA ASP A 8 1.56 6.16 10.10
C ASP A 8 2.38 5.11 9.33
N VAL A 9 3.52 4.72 9.91
CA VAL A 9 4.41 3.68 9.39
C VAL A 9 4.18 2.36 10.14
N VAL A 10 4.00 1.26 9.41
CA VAL A 10 3.93 -0.10 9.96
C VAL A 10 5.21 -0.88 9.64
N LEU A 11 5.86 -1.44 10.66
CA LEU A 11 7.01 -2.33 10.50
C LEU A 11 6.57 -3.80 10.55
N ASP A 12 7.01 -4.59 9.57
CA ASP A 12 6.88 -6.04 9.55
C ASP A 12 8.25 -6.68 9.28
N ASN A 13 8.83 -7.30 10.30
CA ASN A 13 10.16 -7.90 10.19
C ASN A 13 10.18 -9.27 9.50
N CYS A 14 9.00 -9.89 9.27
CA CYS A 14 8.84 -11.16 8.58
C CYS A 14 7.67 -11.02 7.59
N ILE A 15 7.82 -10.10 6.64
CA ILE A 15 6.70 -9.66 5.81
C ILE A 15 6.18 -10.75 4.86
N GLY A 16 7.00 -11.78 4.59
CA GLY A 16 6.64 -12.93 3.77
C GLY A 16 6.10 -12.48 2.42
N SER A 17 4.87 -12.87 2.12
CA SER A 17 4.21 -12.55 0.84
C SER A 17 3.78 -11.08 0.67
N GLY A 18 4.05 -10.17 1.62
CA GLY A 18 3.74 -8.73 1.47
C GLY A 18 2.33 -8.31 1.93
N THR A 19 1.58 -9.15 2.65
CA THR A 19 0.20 -8.84 3.05
C THR A 19 0.09 -7.57 3.89
N THR A 20 1.06 -7.33 4.79
CA THR A 20 1.09 -6.16 5.65
C THR A 20 1.30 -4.88 4.84
N ALA A 21 2.18 -4.89 3.84
CA ALA A 21 2.39 -3.77 2.94
C ALA A 21 1.14 -3.46 2.11
N VAL A 22 0.49 -4.48 1.53
CA VAL A 22 -0.77 -4.31 0.78
C VAL A 22 -1.86 -3.69 1.66
N ALA A 23 -2.00 -4.15 2.90
CA ALA A 23 -2.96 -3.58 3.84
C ALA A 23 -2.61 -2.12 4.20
N ALA A 24 -1.33 -1.80 4.39
CA ALA A 24 -0.87 -0.44 4.64
C ALA A 24 -1.21 0.48 3.46
N ILE A 25 -0.90 0.07 2.23
CA ILE A 25 -1.19 0.83 1.00
C ILE A 25 -2.70 1.12 0.89
N ARG A 26 -3.55 0.10 1.02
CA ARG A 26 -5.02 0.25 0.93
C ARG A 26 -5.61 1.20 1.96
N THR A 27 -4.92 1.33 3.09
CA THR A 27 -5.43 2.09 4.22
C THR A 27 -4.72 3.41 4.42
N GLY A 28 -3.89 3.84 3.46
CA GLY A 28 -3.24 5.14 3.50
C GLY A 28 -2.03 5.20 4.44
N ARG A 29 -1.42 4.07 4.79
CA ARG A 29 -0.22 3.99 5.65
C ARG A 29 1.03 3.71 4.84
N HIS A 30 2.16 4.07 5.43
CA HIS A 30 3.47 3.63 5.01
C HIS A 30 3.81 2.28 5.63
N TYR A 31 4.78 1.58 5.05
CA TYR A 31 5.26 0.30 5.55
C TYR A 31 6.77 0.17 5.40
N ILE A 32 7.36 -0.65 6.27
CA ILE A 32 8.73 -1.15 6.16
C ILE A 32 8.65 -2.66 6.35
N GLY A 33 9.20 -3.43 5.41
CA GLY A 33 9.14 -4.88 5.39
C GLY A 33 10.52 -5.50 5.24
N PHE A 34 10.81 -6.56 6.01
CA PHE A 34 11.98 -7.40 5.80
C PHE A 34 11.57 -8.84 5.50
N GLU A 35 12.26 -9.46 4.55
CA GLU A 35 12.16 -10.87 4.20
C GLU A 35 13.54 -11.35 3.72
N ILE A 36 13.92 -12.57 4.09
CA ILE A 36 15.23 -13.15 3.77
C ILE A 36 15.15 -14.11 2.58
N GLU A 37 13.99 -14.73 2.37
CA GLU A 37 13.76 -15.69 1.31
C GLU A 37 13.40 -14.95 0.00
N GLN A 38 14.32 -14.99 -0.96
CA GLN A 38 14.21 -14.28 -2.23
C GLN A 38 12.86 -14.52 -2.96
N VAL A 39 12.35 -15.75 -2.92
CA VAL A 39 11.06 -16.11 -3.54
C VAL A 39 9.91 -15.30 -2.92
N TYR A 40 9.93 -15.10 -1.61
CA TYR A 40 8.91 -14.31 -0.93
C TYR A 40 9.11 -12.81 -1.16
N CYS A 41 10.35 -12.33 -1.26
CA CYS A 41 10.64 -10.95 -1.67
C CYS A 41 10.02 -10.62 -3.04
N GLU A 42 10.21 -11.48 -4.03
CA GLU A 42 9.68 -11.29 -5.39
C GLU A 42 8.14 -11.32 -5.41
N ILE A 43 7.53 -12.23 -4.65
CA ILE A 43 6.07 -12.30 -4.51
C ILE A 43 5.54 -11.03 -3.85
N ALA A 44 6.19 -10.55 -2.78
CA ALA A 44 5.79 -9.33 -2.08
C ALA A 44 5.91 -8.11 -2.97
N GLU A 45 7.04 -7.95 -3.68
CA GLU A 45 7.30 -6.82 -4.57
C GLU A 45 6.24 -6.73 -5.68
N ARG A 46 5.93 -7.84 -6.35
CA ARG A 46 4.87 -7.86 -7.37
C ARG A 46 3.52 -7.39 -6.81
N ARG A 47 3.11 -7.94 -5.67
CA ARG A 47 1.81 -7.60 -5.04
C ARG A 47 1.75 -6.15 -4.58
N ILE A 48 2.85 -5.64 -4.05
CA ILE A 48 2.99 -4.24 -3.64
C ILE A 48 2.84 -3.33 -4.86
N GLN A 49 3.54 -3.65 -5.95
CA GLN A 49 3.50 -2.84 -7.18
C GLN A 49 2.10 -2.82 -7.80
N GLU A 50 1.44 -3.98 -7.91
CA GLU A 50 0.06 -4.09 -8.36
C GLU A 50 -0.89 -3.21 -7.51
N GLU A 51 -0.70 -3.19 -6.20
CA GLU A 51 -1.55 -2.41 -5.29
C GLU A 51 -1.25 -0.90 -5.39
N LEU A 52 0.01 -0.49 -5.53
CA LEU A 52 0.40 0.91 -5.75
C LEU A 52 -0.19 1.47 -7.04
N GLU A 53 -0.12 0.69 -8.13
CA GLU A 53 -0.72 1.09 -9.41
C GLU A 53 -2.25 1.23 -9.31
N CYS A 54 -2.92 0.29 -8.63
CA CYS A 54 -4.36 0.39 -8.37
C CYS A 54 -4.69 1.63 -7.54
N ARG A 55 -3.90 1.92 -6.50
CA ARG A 55 -4.10 3.08 -5.62
C ARG A 55 -3.92 4.40 -6.38
N ASN A 56 -2.86 4.54 -7.18
CA ASN A 56 -2.58 5.76 -7.92
C ASN A 56 -3.71 6.09 -8.91
N LYS A 57 -4.15 5.10 -9.69
CA LYS A 57 -5.31 5.26 -10.60
C LYS A 57 -6.56 5.71 -9.86
N ALA A 58 -6.85 5.11 -8.71
CA ALA A 58 -8.00 5.49 -7.90
C ALA A 58 -7.88 6.90 -7.28
N GLN A 59 -6.66 7.40 -7.04
CA GLN A 59 -6.44 8.78 -6.59
C GLN A 59 -6.66 9.76 -7.74
N GLU A 60 -6.07 9.50 -8.92
CA GLU A 60 -6.27 10.30 -10.13
C GLU A 60 -7.75 10.42 -10.52
N GLU A 61 -8.50 9.31 -10.47
CA GLU A 61 -9.94 9.30 -10.76
C GLU A 61 -10.76 10.14 -9.77
N LYS A 62 -10.37 10.16 -8.49
CA LYS A 62 -11.02 10.98 -7.46
C LYS A 62 -10.74 12.46 -7.68
N GLU A 63 -9.50 12.83 -7.96
CA GLU A 63 -9.11 14.21 -8.25
C GLU A 63 -9.88 14.76 -9.46
N ILE A 64 -9.92 14.01 -10.56
CA ILE A 64 -10.69 14.38 -11.77
C ILE A 64 -12.18 14.55 -11.45
N ARG A 65 -12.74 13.71 -10.57
CA ARG A 65 -14.15 13.79 -10.18
C ARG A 65 -14.44 15.03 -9.32
N GLU A 66 -13.56 15.34 -8.38
CA GLU A 66 -13.68 16.49 -7.49
C GLU A 66 -13.55 17.81 -8.26
N GLU A 67 -12.62 17.91 -9.20
CA GLU A 67 -12.47 19.08 -10.08
C GLU A 67 -13.73 19.34 -10.91
N LYS A 68 -14.35 18.30 -11.47
CA LYS A 68 -15.61 18.40 -12.23
C LYS A 68 -16.81 18.81 -11.40
N GLN A 69 -16.79 18.59 -10.08
CA GLN A 69 -17.87 18.98 -9.17
C GLN A 69 -17.75 20.44 -8.70
N ASN A 70 -16.54 21.02 -8.78
CA ASN A 70 -16.24 22.39 -8.37
C ASN A 70 -16.23 23.40 -9.53
N GLN A 71 -16.49 22.95 -10.76
CA GLN A 71 -16.76 23.77 -11.95
C GLN A 71 -18.26 23.85 -12.22
#